data_AF-A0A6L9JGQ6-F1
#
_entry.id   AF-A0A6L9JGQ6-F1
#
_cell.length_a   1.000
_cell.length_b   1.000
_cell.length_c   1.000
_cell.angle_alpha   90.00
_cell.angle_beta   90.00
_cell.angle_gamma   90.00
#
_symmetry.space_group_name_H-M   'P 1'
#
loop_
_entity.id
_entity.type
_entity.pdbx_description
1 polymer ?
#
loop_
_entity_poly.entity_id
_entity_poly.type
_entity_poly.pdbx_seq_one_letter_code
_entity_poly.pdbx_strand_id
1 'polypeptide(L)'
;MPNSKYSEKVNHSANGAEKCSIHSNQYNINNCTLGLGLDLNKKLRTGNERNIEGAQPFIPFPSKQKQYSTSPIAMADILNESALTSQPIITDLINPQKIKMSDGVKNILNNKEGGGDLVFKALQIKPSDETLPFNALKIVDTYQEEMPNKDMSISAYWAPQGGYVDIPAQPDISRHPQYVFTPNFSGCSFVVDKMNEDTLRVRHVQGGQEDVEYNNQNIDHGMGMITAMEFRDYGYHEADDKVIENTYGFAFLKFNQEKKQWQLHYQKIAAAPNIINIKTKSSWLPFSKPSIEADTFTFKNMKVPGYSRKNINNN
;
A
#
# COMPACT_ATOMS: atom_id res chain seq x y z
N MET A 1 38.96 28.66 36.37
CA MET A 1 40.32 28.71 36.95
C MET A 1 40.32 29.83 37.98
N PRO A 2 40.79 29.60 39.22
CA PRO A 2 42.11 29.04 39.52
C PRO A 2 42.08 27.73 40.34
N ASN A 3 43.20 27.02 40.20
CA ASN A 3 43.58 25.77 40.84
C ASN A 3 44.03 25.98 42.30
N SER A 4 43.88 24.95 43.13
CA SER A 4 44.96 24.50 44.02
C SER A 4 44.76 23.03 44.45
N LYS A 5 45.78 22.22 44.15
CA LYS A 5 46.00 20.81 44.52
C LYS A 5 46.20 20.65 46.05
N TYR A 6 45.87 19.47 46.60
CA TYR A 6 46.85 18.57 47.25
C TYR A 6 46.23 17.20 47.62
N SER A 7 47.07 16.16 47.47
CA SER A 7 46.91 14.72 47.77
C SER A 7 46.77 14.47 49.29
N GLU A 8 46.51 13.30 49.87
CA GLU A 8 46.78 11.88 49.55
C GLU A 8 46.14 11.04 50.70
N LYS A 9 45.67 9.82 50.43
CA LYS A 9 46.00 8.62 51.23
C LYS A 9 45.26 7.38 50.73
N VAL A 10 46.07 6.49 50.15
CA VAL A 10 45.80 5.08 49.90
C VAL A 10 46.00 4.30 51.20
N ASN A 11 45.19 3.28 51.44
CA ASN A 11 45.64 2.09 52.15
C ASN A 11 44.96 0.83 51.59
N HIS A 12 45.82 -0.19 51.40
CA HIS A 12 45.58 -1.48 50.78
C HIS A 12 44.88 -2.48 51.72
N SER A 13 44.14 -3.44 51.15
CA SER A 13 44.33 -4.84 51.51
C SER A 13 43.99 -5.75 50.33
N ALA A 14 44.99 -6.55 49.94
CA ALA A 14 44.93 -7.59 48.94
C ALA A 14 44.20 -8.84 49.45
N ASN A 15 43.67 -9.62 48.52
CA ASN A 15 43.53 -11.09 48.48
C ASN A 15 42.75 -11.40 47.20
N GLY A 16 43.08 -12.31 46.30
CA GLY A 16 44.12 -13.32 46.16
C GLY A 16 43.81 -13.96 44.81
N ALA A 17 44.83 -14.16 43.97
CA ALA A 17 44.66 -14.66 42.62
C ALA A 17 44.49 -16.18 42.61
N GLU A 18 43.46 -16.67 41.93
CA GLU A 18 43.50 -17.98 41.28
C GLU A 18 43.37 -17.79 39.77
N LYS A 19 44.45 -18.17 39.07
CA LYS A 19 44.45 -18.36 37.62
C LYS A 19 43.76 -19.69 37.30
N CYS A 20 42.81 -19.69 36.37
CA CYS A 20 42.66 -20.83 35.49
C CYS A 20 42.17 -20.42 34.09
N SER A 21 43.08 -20.65 33.13
CA SER A 21 42.89 -21.03 31.71
C SER A 21 41.85 -20.31 30.84
N ILE A 22 42.40 -19.68 29.80
CA ILE A 22 41.76 -19.25 28.55
C ILE A 22 40.99 -20.42 27.90
N HIS A 23 39.68 -20.26 27.75
CA HIS A 23 38.94 -20.81 26.61
C HIS A 23 37.93 -19.79 26.12
N SER A 24 38.16 -19.34 24.89
CA SER A 24 37.27 -18.53 24.08
C SER A 24 35.96 -19.29 23.83
N ASN A 25 34.84 -18.76 24.28
CA ASN A 25 33.54 -19.04 23.68
C ASN A 25 32.77 -17.73 23.59
N GLN A 26 32.50 -17.34 22.34
CA GLN A 26 31.59 -16.26 21.97
C GLN A 26 30.23 -16.50 22.63
N TYR A 27 29.91 -15.71 23.65
CA TYR A 27 28.53 -15.57 24.06
C TYR A 27 27.82 -14.70 23.02
N ASN A 28 27.02 -15.38 22.22
CA ASN A 28 26.09 -14.84 21.25
C ASN A 28 25.03 -14.05 22.04
N ILE A 29 25.19 -12.72 22.09
CA ILE A 29 24.24 -11.81 22.72
C ILE A 29 23.20 -11.42 21.66
N ASN A 30 21.93 -11.63 22.03
CA ASN A 30 20.69 -11.16 21.39
C ASN A 30 19.89 -12.17 20.55
N ASN A 31 19.19 -13.06 21.26
CA ASN A 31 17.80 -13.37 20.94
C ASN A 31 16.98 -13.31 22.23
N CYS A 32 16.62 -12.09 22.64
CA CYS A 32 15.55 -11.88 23.61
C CYS A 32 14.26 -11.64 22.83
N THR A 33 13.58 -12.73 22.49
CA THR A 33 12.18 -12.71 22.05
C THR A 33 11.32 -12.46 23.28
N LEU A 34 11.24 -11.21 23.73
CA LEU A 34 10.26 -10.79 24.73
C LEU A 34 8.91 -10.68 24.03
N GLY A 35 8.16 -11.78 23.98
CA GLY A 35 6.69 -11.86 24.08
C GLY A 35 5.76 -11.00 23.21
N LEU A 36 6.25 -10.20 22.25
CA LEU A 36 5.45 -9.18 21.55
C LEU A 36 5.37 -9.37 20.03
N GLY A 37 6.04 -10.36 19.43
CA GLY A 37 5.93 -10.62 17.98
C GLY A 37 6.36 -9.48 17.03
N LEU A 38 6.86 -8.36 17.57
CA LEU A 38 7.41 -7.23 16.82
C LEU A 38 8.89 -7.51 16.55
N ASP A 39 9.25 -7.66 15.27
CA ASP A 39 10.63 -7.85 14.83
C ASP A 39 11.18 -6.53 14.28
N LEU A 40 11.92 -5.81 15.13
CA LEU A 40 12.62 -4.57 14.78
C LEU A 40 13.69 -4.75 13.69
N ASN A 41 14.05 -5.99 13.35
CA ASN A 41 15.06 -6.29 12.32
C ASN A 41 14.44 -6.74 10.99
N LYS A 42 13.11 -6.77 10.88
CA LYS A 42 12.45 -7.21 9.65
C LYS A 42 12.68 -6.19 8.53
N LYS A 43 13.29 -6.66 7.44
CA LYS A 43 13.54 -5.89 6.22
C LYS A 43 12.63 -6.35 5.08
N LEU A 44 12.35 -5.44 4.16
CA LEU A 44 11.76 -5.77 2.87
C LEU A 44 12.82 -6.45 1.99
N ARG A 45 12.38 -7.40 1.16
CA ARG A 45 13.26 -8.05 0.18
C ARG A 45 13.76 -7.06 -0.84
N THR A 46 15.05 -7.14 -1.20
CA THR A 46 15.66 -6.26 -2.20
C THR A 46 16.38 -7.05 -3.29
N GLY A 47 16.69 -6.40 -4.40
CA GLY A 47 17.39 -7.02 -5.52
C GLY A 47 16.75 -8.34 -5.97
N ASN A 48 17.54 -9.41 -6.01
CA ASN A 48 17.11 -10.73 -6.45
C ASN A 48 16.17 -11.44 -5.46
N GLU A 49 16.18 -11.06 -4.17
CA GLU A 49 15.29 -11.67 -3.17
C GLU A 49 13.82 -11.39 -3.45
N ARG A 50 13.53 -10.33 -4.20
CA ARG A 50 12.18 -9.95 -4.64
C ARG A 50 11.56 -10.99 -5.57
N ASN A 51 12.40 -11.78 -6.24
CA ASN A 51 11.98 -12.69 -7.31
C ASN A 51 11.82 -14.14 -6.81
N ILE A 52 11.00 -14.92 -7.53
CA ILE A 52 10.93 -16.38 -7.37
C ILE A 52 11.71 -17.03 -8.51
N GLU A 53 12.75 -17.79 -8.17
CA GLU A 53 13.55 -18.52 -9.15
C GLU A 53 12.67 -19.50 -9.96
N GLY A 54 12.85 -19.52 -11.27
CA GLY A 54 12.08 -20.38 -12.18
C GLY A 54 10.67 -19.89 -12.52
N ALA A 55 10.24 -18.74 -11.98
CA ALA A 55 8.97 -18.14 -12.37
C ALA A 55 8.94 -17.77 -13.86
N GLN A 56 7.82 -18.03 -14.52
CA GLN A 56 7.62 -17.68 -15.93
C GLN A 56 6.88 -16.35 -16.02
N PRO A 57 7.27 -15.44 -16.94
CA PRO A 57 6.53 -14.19 -17.12
C PRO A 57 5.11 -14.48 -17.61
N PHE A 58 4.12 -13.79 -17.05
CA PHE A 58 2.77 -13.79 -17.63
C PHE A 58 2.84 -13.15 -19.02
N ILE A 59 2.37 -13.87 -20.05
CA ILE A 59 2.32 -13.36 -21.42
C ILE A 59 0.90 -12.81 -21.67
N PRO A 60 0.72 -11.47 -21.67
CA PRO A 60 -0.56 -10.89 -22.04
C PRO A 60 -0.86 -11.17 -23.51
N PHE A 61 -2.12 -11.44 -23.82
CA PHE A 61 -2.57 -11.46 -25.21
C PHE A 61 -2.41 -10.08 -25.84
N PRO A 62 -2.42 -9.93 -27.18
CA PRO A 62 -2.34 -8.60 -27.79
C PRO A 62 -3.40 -7.65 -27.22
N SER A 63 -2.95 -6.51 -26.70
CA SER A 63 -3.84 -5.48 -26.15
C SER A 63 -4.71 -4.90 -27.26
N LYS A 64 -5.97 -4.65 -26.98
CA LYS A 64 -6.85 -3.89 -27.86
C LYS A 64 -7.14 -2.53 -27.25
N GLN A 65 -6.84 -1.48 -28.01
CA GLN A 65 -7.34 -0.16 -27.66
C GLN A 65 -8.82 -0.08 -28.02
N LYS A 66 -9.68 0.18 -27.04
CA LYS A 66 -11.13 0.26 -27.23
C LYS A 66 -11.73 1.32 -26.34
N GLN A 67 -12.81 1.91 -26.85
CA GLN A 67 -13.64 2.82 -26.09
C GLN A 67 -14.81 2.03 -25.47
N TYR A 68 -14.99 2.18 -24.17
CA TYR A 68 -16.06 1.51 -23.44
C TYR A 68 -16.94 2.51 -22.70
N SER A 69 -18.21 2.13 -22.51
CA SER A 69 -19.11 2.85 -21.62
C SER A 69 -18.67 2.67 -20.17
N THR A 70 -18.81 3.74 -19.40
CA THR A 70 -18.49 3.76 -17.99
C THR A 70 -19.64 4.34 -17.18
N SER A 71 -19.81 3.81 -15.98
CA SER A 71 -20.87 4.25 -15.07
C SER A 71 -20.32 4.37 -13.65
N PRO A 72 -20.75 5.38 -12.86
CA PRO A 72 -20.51 5.38 -11.43
C PRO A 72 -20.99 4.08 -10.78
N ILE A 73 -20.21 3.57 -9.82
CA ILE A 73 -20.54 2.40 -8.99
C ILE A 73 -20.25 2.74 -7.53
N ALA A 74 -21.02 2.18 -6.60
CA ALA A 74 -20.81 2.45 -5.18
C ALA A 74 -19.49 1.83 -4.71
N MET A 75 -18.79 2.53 -3.80
CA MET A 75 -17.52 2.04 -3.27
C MET A 75 -17.68 0.70 -2.52
N ALA A 76 -18.81 0.49 -1.84
CA ALA A 76 -19.11 -0.78 -1.16
C ALA A 76 -19.23 -1.96 -2.14
N ASP A 77 -19.68 -1.71 -3.38
CA ASP A 77 -19.85 -2.75 -4.40
C ASP A 77 -18.53 -3.19 -5.02
N ILE A 78 -17.50 -2.35 -5.00
CA ILE A 78 -16.17 -2.70 -5.53
C ILE A 78 -15.20 -3.17 -4.44
N LEU A 79 -15.40 -2.77 -3.18
CA LEU A 79 -14.50 -3.11 -2.06
C LEU A 79 -14.98 -4.31 -1.21
N ASN A 80 -16.06 -4.99 -1.61
CA ASN A 80 -16.44 -6.26 -1.00
C ASN A 80 -15.62 -7.41 -1.58
N GLU A 81 -15.56 -8.51 -0.83
CA GLU A 81 -14.73 -9.67 -1.15
C GLU A 81 -15.07 -10.29 -2.51
N SER A 82 -16.37 -10.40 -2.86
CA SER A 82 -16.80 -10.96 -4.15
C SER A 82 -16.30 -10.15 -5.35
N ALA A 83 -16.35 -8.82 -5.26
CA ALA A 83 -15.83 -7.94 -6.30
C ALA A 83 -14.29 -8.01 -6.35
N LEU A 84 -13.64 -7.99 -5.19
CA LEU A 84 -12.19 -8.06 -5.07
C LEU A 84 -11.60 -9.39 -5.59
N THR A 85 -12.37 -10.49 -5.62
CA THR A 85 -11.94 -11.76 -6.21
C THR A 85 -12.18 -11.86 -7.72
N SER A 86 -13.00 -10.98 -8.32
CA SER A 86 -13.51 -11.18 -9.68
C SER A 86 -13.22 -10.04 -10.66
N GLN A 87 -13.10 -8.80 -10.18
CA GLN A 87 -12.95 -7.62 -11.03
C GLN A 87 -11.68 -6.84 -10.64
N PRO A 88 -10.75 -6.59 -11.58
CA PRO A 88 -9.60 -5.74 -11.29
C PRO A 88 -10.03 -4.35 -10.84
N ILE A 89 -9.35 -3.81 -9.85
CA ILE A 89 -9.43 -2.39 -9.47
C ILE A 89 -8.12 -1.73 -9.90
N ILE A 90 -8.24 -0.58 -10.56
CA ILE A 90 -7.08 0.22 -10.96
C ILE A 90 -7.18 1.66 -10.44
N THR A 91 -6.04 2.34 -10.35
CA THR A 91 -5.95 3.73 -9.86
C THR A 91 -5.56 4.72 -10.95
N ASP A 92 -5.78 4.37 -12.22
CA ASP A 92 -5.39 5.23 -13.34
C ASP A 92 -6.02 6.62 -13.30
N LEU A 93 -7.24 6.72 -12.76
CA LEU A 93 -7.96 8.01 -12.65
C LEU A 93 -7.54 8.83 -11.42
N ILE A 94 -6.54 8.37 -10.68
CA ILE A 94 -5.86 9.12 -9.62
C ILE A 94 -4.58 9.77 -10.16
N ASN A 95 -4.09 9.38 -11.35
CA ASN A 95 -2.87 9.92 -11.92
C ASN A 95 -3.11 11.33 -12.55
N PRO A 96 -2.43 12.39 -12.08
CA PRO A 96 -2.59 13.74 -12.61
C PRO A 96 -2.09 13.92 -14.05
N GLN A 97 -1.32 12.96 -14.59
CA GLN A 97 -0.93 12.93 -16.00
C GLN A 97 -2.08 12.45 -16.91
N LYS A 98 -3.06 11.71 -16.35
CA LYS A 98 -4.20 11.15 -17.09
C LYS A 98 -5.47 11.96 -16.91
N ILE A 99 -5.66 12.55 -15.73
CA ILE A 99 -6.86 13.29 -15.35
C ILE A 99 -6.46 14.67 -14.84
N LYS A 100 -7.13 15.71 -15.36
CA LYS A 100 -6.95 17.07 -14.86
C LYS A 100 -7.43 17.15 -13.41
N MET A 101 -6.60 17.71 -12.54
CA MET A 101 -6.86 17.88 -11.11
C MET A 101 -6.41 19.28 -10.66
N SER A 102 -7.01 19.77 -9.58
CA SER A 102 -6.59 20.98 -8.87
C SER A 102 -5.19 20.83 -8.30
N ASP A 103 -4.55 21.95 -8.02
CA ASP A 103 -3.26 21.94 -7.36
C ASP A 103 -3.39 21.49 -5.90
N GLY A 104 -4.54 21.71 -5.26
CA GLY A 104 -4.85 21.16 -3.93
C GLY A 104 -4.75 19.63 -3.90
N VAL A 105 -5.41 18.95 -4.85
CA VAL A 105 -5.31 17.48 -4.97
C VAL A 105 -3.89 17.05 -5.31
N LYS A 106 -3.21 17.70 -6.26
CA LYS A 106 -1.83 17.35 -6.62
C LYS A 106 -0.86 17.50 -5.44
N ASN A 107 -1.04 18.52 -4.60
CA ASN A 107 -0.21 18.72 -3.43
C ASN A 107 -0.35 17.57 -2.44
N ILE A 108 -1.59 17.11 -2.17
CA ILE A 108 -1.83 15.94 -1.32
C ILE A 108 -1.25 14.67 -1.95
N LEU A 109 -1.45 14.46 -3.25
CA LEU A 109 -0.94 13.29 -3.97
C LEU A 109 0.59 13.16 -3.90
N ASN A 110 1.30 14.30 -3.85
CA ASN A 110 2.76 14.38 -3.82
C ASN A 110 3.33 14.61 -2.41
N ASN A 111 2.52 14.71 -1.36
CA ASN A 111 3.00 14.98 -0.01
C ASN A 111 3.63 13.72 0.62
N LYS A 112 4.89 13.42 0.27
CA LYS A 112 5.60 12.21 0.70
C LYS A 112 5.77 12.06 2.22
N GLU A 113 5.65 13.14 2.97
CA GLU A 113 5.81 13.16 4.43
C GLU A 113 4.46 13.48 5.10
N GLY A 114 3.63 12.44 5.24
CA GLY A 114 2.35 12.54 5.94
C GLY A 114 1.12 12.45 5.03
N GLY A 115 1.27 12.41 3.70
CA GLY A 115 0.18 12.17 2.78
C GLY A 115 -0.96 13.18 2.92
N GLY A 116 -2.19 12.70 3.07
CA GLY A 116 -3.34 13.53 3.43
C GLY A 116 -4.67 12.81 3.25
N ASP A 117 -5.77 13.56 3.34
CA ASP A 117 -7.12 13.03 3.22
C ASP A 117 -7.72 13.39 1.87
N LEU A 118 -8.32 12.40 1.20
CA LEU A 118 -9.00 12.58 -0.08
C LEU A 118 -10.36 11.88 -0.05
N VAL A 119 -11.25 12.33 -0.94
CA VAL A 119 -12.53 11.67 -1.18
C VAL A 119 -12.45 10.89 -2.49
N PHE A 120 -12.83 9.63 -2.45
CA PHE A 120 -12.75 8.72 -3.58
C PHE A 120 -14.13 8.24 -3.98
N LYS A 121 -14.31 8.05 -5.27
CA LYS A 121 -15.43 7.33 -5.89
C LYS A 121 -14.91 6.33 -6.91
N ALA A 122 -15.80 5.49 -7.42
CA ALA A 122 -15.46 4.49 -8.41
C ALA A 122 -16.26 4.65 -9.70
N LEU A 123 -15.61 4.32 -10.81
CA LEU A 123 -16.25 4.08 -12.10
C LEU A 123 -16.09 2.60 -12.45
N GLN A 124 -17.16 1.98 -12.91
CA GLN A 124 -17.10 0.65 -13.52
C GLN A 124 -17.04 0.81 -15.04
N ILE A 125 -16.05 0.16 -15.65
CA ILE A 125 -15.88 0.05 -17.09
C ILE A 125 -16.56 -1.25 -17.50
N LYS A 126 -17.54 -1.16 -18.41
CA LYS A 126 -18.31 -2.31 -18.90
C LYS A 126 -18.01 -2.52 -20.37
N PRO A 127 -17.06 -3.40 -20.72
CA PRO A 127 -16.87 -3.82 -22.09
C PRO A 127 -18.16 -4.41 -22.67
N SER A 128 -18.44 -4.10 -23.94
CA SER A 128 -19.56 -4.70 -24.69
C SER A 128 -19.19 -6.02 -25.36
N ASP A 129 -17.96 -6.50 -25.16
CA ASP A 129 -17.43 -7.74 -25.70
C ASP A 129 -17.09 -8.74 -24.58
N GLU A 130 -16.36 -9.81 -24.90
CA GLU A 130 -15.97 -10.86 -23.94
C GLU A 130 -14.95 -10.40 -22.87
N THR A 131 -14.49 -9.13 -22.90
CA THR A 131 -13.54 -8.62 -21.92
C THR A 131 -14.21 -8.46 -20.56
N LEU A 132 -13.52 -8.90 -19.50
CA LEU A 132 -14.03 -8.75 -18.13
C LEU A 132 -14.26 -7.26 -17.78
N PRO A 133 -15.37 -6.94 -17.09
CA PRO A 133 -15.53 -5.64 -16.45
C PRO A 133 -14.42 -5.38 -15.42
N PHE A 134 -14.05 -4.11 -15.26
CA PHE A 134 -13.09 -3.68 -14.25
C PHE A 134 -13.48 -2.32 -13.68
N ASN A 135 -12.92 -1.97 -12.52
CA ASN A 135 -13.26 -0.78 -11.77
C ASN A 135 -12.05 0.15 -11.68
N ALA A 136 -12.30 1.46 -11.63
CA ALA A 136 -11.27 2.46 -11.46
C ALA A 136 -11.62 3.42 -10.33
N LEU A 137 -10.67 3.61 -9.40
CA LEU A 137 -10.76 4.66 -8.39
C LEU A 137 -10.51 6.01 -9.02
N LYS A 138 -11.34 6.99 -8.67
CA LYS A 138 -11.22 8.40 -9.06
C LYS A 138 -11.36 9.28 -7.82
N ILE A 139 -10.54 10.33 -7.73
CA ILE A 139 -10.69 11.37 -6.72
C ILE A 139 -11.90 12.26 -7.06
N VAL A 140 -12.65 12.61 -6.02
CA VAL A 140 -13.62 13.72 -6.05
C VAL A 140 -12.83 14.99 -5.74
N ASP A 141 -12.65 15.86 -6.74
CA ASP A 141 -11.83 17.06 -6.60
C ASP A 141 -12.63 18.19 -5.95
N THR A 142 -12.69 18.17 -4.62
CA THR A 142 -13.45 19.15 -3.82
C THR A 142 -12.89 20.57 -3.93
N TYR A 143 -11.62 20.74 -4.34
CA TYR A 143 -11.02 22.06 -4.60
C TYR A 143 -11.49 22.67 -5.93
N GLN A 144 -12.09 21.87 -6.82
CA GLN A 144 -12.83 22.35 -8.00
C GLN A 144 -14.35 22.31 -7.78
N GLU A 145 -14.79 22.32 -6.52
CA GLU A 145 -16.21 22.31 -6.15
C GLU A 145 -16.95 21.02 -6.62
N GLU A 146 -16.23 19.94 -6.93
CA GLU A 146 -16.85 18.65 -7.19
C GLU A 146 -17.47 18.13 -5.89
N MET A 147 -18.80 18.00 -5.87
CA MET A 147 -19.53 17.58 -4.67
C MET A 147 -19.47 16.06 -4.49
N PRO A 148 -19.00 15.56 -3.33
CA PRO A 148 -19.08 14.14 -3.00
C PRO A 148 -20.53 13.65 -2.98
N ASN A 149 -20.75 12.47 -3.53
CA ASN A 149 -22.02 11.77 -3.36
C ASN A 149 -21.89 10.82 -2.16
N LYS A 150 -22.64 11.10 -1.09
CA LYS A 150 -22.61 10.35 0.17
C LYS A 150 -22.81 8.83 0.04
N ASP A 151 -23.54 8.39 -0.97
CA ASP A 151 -23.87 6.97 -1.16
C ASP A 151 -22.86 6.26 -2.09
N MET A 152 -21.99 7.05 -2.75
CA MET A 152 -21.08 6.57 -3.81
C MET A 152 -19.61 6.90 -3.55
N SER A 153 -19.33 7.74 -2.56
CA SER A 153 -18.00 8.27 -2.26
C SER A 153 -17.61 7.96 -0.83
N ILE A 154 -16.31 7.76 -0.59
CA ILE A 154 -15.76 7.54 0.73
C ILE A 154 -14.57 8.46 0.97
N SER A 155 -14.40 8.93 2.20
CA SER A 155 -13.17 9.58 2.63
C SER A 155 -12.14 8.52 3.01
N ALA A 156 -10.88 8.76 2.63
CA ALA A 156 -9.76 7.87 2.90
C ALA A 156 -8.48 8.67 3.09
N TYR A 157 -7.58 8.14 3.92
CA TYR A 157 -6.19 8.57 3.94
C TYR A 157 -5.50 8.20 2.63
N TRP A 158 -4.51 8.98 2.24
CA TRP A 158 -3.69 8.77 1.07
C TRP A 158 -2.24 8.48 1.45
N ALA A 159 -1.76 7.29 1.11
CA ALA A 159 -0.34 6.94 1.19
C ALA A 159 0.33 7.20 -0.18
N PRO A 160 1.14 8.25 -0.33
CA PRO A 160 1.80 8.58 -1.59
C PRO A 160 2.92 7.59 -1.91
N GLN A 161 3.18 7.36 -3.20
CA GLN A 161 4.30 6.54 -3.66
C GLN A 161 5.64 7.18 -3.27
N GLY A 162 6.52 6.37 -2.67
CA GLY A 162 7.81 6.80 -2.14
C GLY A 162 7.68 7.67 -0.88
N GLY A 163 6.59 7.52 -0.14
CA GLY A 163 6.29 8.29 1.06
C GLY A 163 5.37 7.54 2.02
N TYR A 164 4.78 8.27 2.96
CA TYR A 164 3.96 7.69 4.02
C TYR A 164 2.79 8.59 4.45
N VAL A 165 1.84 7.98 5.16
CA VAL A 165 0.79 8.65 5.92
C VAL A 165 0.70 8.02 7.31
N ASP A 166 0.51 8.85 8.33
CA ASP A 166 0.26 8.40 9.69
C ASP A 166 -1.24 8.35 9.93
N ILE A 167 -1.71 7.22 10.47
CA ILE A 167 -3.12 6.96 10.74
C ILE A 167 -3.29 6.52 12.19
N PRO A 168 -4.45 6.78 12.81
CA PRO A 168 -4.72 6.27 14.15
C PRO A 168 -4.80 4.74 14.14
N ALA A 169 -4.15 4.10 15.12
CA ALA A 169 -4.27 2.68 15.37
C ALA A 169 -5.72 2.27 15.71
N GLN A 170 -6.47 3.19 16.32
CA GLN A 170 -7.89 3.08 16.64
C GLN A 170 -8.64 4.37 16.21
N PRO A 171 -9.10 4.46 14.94
CA PRO A 171 -9.82 5.64 14.46
C PRO A 171 -11.16 5.83 15.18
N ASP A 172 -11.42 7.05 15.67
CA ASP A 172 -12.79 7.53 15.90
C ASP A 172 -13.57 7.55 14.57
N ILE A 173 -14.47 6.59 14.39
CA ILE A 173 -15.24 6.39 13.16
C ILE A 173 -16.12 7.59 12.76
N SER A 174 -16.39 8.52 13.69
CA SER A 174 -17.17 9.73 13.41
C SER A 174 -16.33 10.88 12.85
N ARG A 175 -15.00 10.80 12.99
CA ARG A 175 -14.07 11.89 12.64
C ARG A 175 -13.01 11.46 11.64
N HIS A 176 -12.60 10.20 11.68
CA HIS A 176 -11.47 9.71 10.91
C HIS A 176 -11.93 8.84 9.74
N PRO A 177 -11.23 8.93 8.59
CA PRO A 177 -11.36 7.96 7.53
C PRO A 177 -11.10 6.52 8.01
N GLN A 178 -11.79 5.57 7.37
CA GLN A 178 -11.69 4.14 7.70
C GLN A 178 -10.96 3.35 6.61
N TYR A 179 -10.37 4.04 5.65
CA TYR A 179 -9.69 3.47 4.50
C TYR A 179 -8.37 4.20 4.27
N VAL A 180 -7.39 3.47 3.75
CA VAL A 180 -6.15 4.04 3.24
C VAL A 180 -5.98 3.57 1.80
N PHE A 181 -5.92 4.52 0.86
CA PHE A 181 -5.62 4.25 -0.54
C PHE A 181 -4.22 4.72 -0.91
N THR A 182 -3.74 4.17 -2.01
CA THR A 182 -2.41 4.42 -2.56
C THR A 182 -2.44 4.07 -4.06
N PRO A 183 -1.46 4.49 -4.88
CA PRO A 183 -1.41 4.09 -6.28
C PRO A 183 -1.30 2.57 -6.46
N ASN A 184 -1.63 2.10 -7.67
CA ASN A 184 -1.41 0.72 -8.08
C ASN A 184 0.05 0.28 -7.90
N PHE A 185 0.21 -1.02 -7.66
CA PHE A 185 1.49 -1.64 -7.39
C PHE A 185 2.07 -2.28 -8.64
N SER A 186 3.31 -1.92 -8.97
CA SER A 186 4.11 -2.53 -10.02
C SER A 186 5.55 -2.65 -9.52
N GLY A 187 5.90 -3.81 -8.95
CA GLY A 187 7.11 -3.98 -8.14
C GLY A 187 7.13 -3.33 -6.74
N CYS A 188 6.14 -2.53 -6.35
CA CYS A 188 6.15 -1.81 -5.07
C CYS A 188 5.81 -2.70 -3.86
N SER A 189 6.00 -2.18 -2.65
CA SER A 189 5.57 -2.79 -1.39
C SER A 189 4.66 -1.86 -0.59
N PHE A 190 3.64 -2.40 0.07
CA PHE A 190 2.74 -1.67 0.98
C PHE A 190 3.03 -2.10 2.41
N VAL A 191 3.54 -1.18 3.22
CA VAL A 191 4.10 -1.51 4.54
C VAL A 191 3.36 -0.75 5.62
N VAL A 192 3.15 -1.39 6.75
CA VAL A 192 2.58 -0.76 7.94
C VAL A 192 3.56 -0.97 9.10
N ASP A 193 4.01 0.16 9.65
CA ASP A 193 4.80 0.22 10.87
C ASP A 193 3.89 0.62 12.04
N LYS A 194 4.15 0.07 13.22
CA LYS A 194 3.58 0.60 14.47
C LYS A 194 4.51 1.68 14.98
N MET A 195 4.13 2.95 14.89
CA MET A 195 5.00 4.04 15.33
C MET A 195 5.00 4.14 16.86
N ASN A 196 3.83 4.00 17.46
CA ASN A 196 3.59 3.95 18.89
C ASN A 196 2.24 3.23 19.14
N GLU A 197 1.71 3.28 20.36
CA GLU A 197 0.44 2.62 20.71
C GLU A 197 -0.77 3.15 19.92
N ASP A 198 -0.74 4.44 19.56
CA ASP A 198 -1.87 5.15 18.97
C ASP A 198 -1.73 5.40 17.47
N THR A 199 -0.53 5.21 16.90
CA THR A 199 -0.21 5.62 15.53
C THR A 199 0.38 4.48 14.73
N LEU A 200 -0.20 4.24 13.55
CA LEU A 200 0.37 3.40 12.51
C LEU A 200 0.90 4.29 11.38
N ARG A 201 2.04 3.94 10.80
CA ARG A 201 2.58 4.58 9.61
C ARG A 201 2.44 3.65 8.43
N VAL A 202 1.75 4.12 7.39
CA VAL A 202 1.52 3.35 6.18
C VAL A 202 2.39 3.91 5.06
N ARG A 203 3.19 3.05 4.44
CA ARG A 203 4.18 3.42 3.42
C ARG A 203 3.90 2.73 2.10
N HIS A 204 4.02 3.46 0.99
CA HIS A 204 4.12 2.87 -0.34
C HIS A 204 5.57 2.95 -0.79
N VAL A 205 6.28 1.84 -0.68
CA VAL A 205 7.70 1.72 -0.98
C VAL A 205 7.87 1.31 -2.45
N GLN A 206 8.65 2.07 -3.20
CA GLN A 206 8.88 1.85 -4.62
C GLN A 206 9.74 0.61 -4.86
N GLY A 207 9.40 -0.14 -5.91
CA GLY A 207 10.19 -1.30 -6.32
C GLY A 207 11.62 -0.92 -6.70
N GLY A 208 12.60 -1.59 -6.10
CA GLY A 208 14.03 -1.28 -6.29
C GLY A 208 14.53 -0.08 -5.49
N GLN A 209 13.69 0.51 -4.63
CA GLN A 209 14.07 1.58 -3.70
C GLN A 209 13.89 1.16 -2.23
N GLU A 210 13.71 -0.14 -1.97
CA GLU A 210 13.40 -0.65 -0.64
C GLU A 210 14.45 -0.25 0.40
N ASP A 211 15.73 -0.26 0.04
CA ASP A 211 16.79 0.16 0.96
C ASP A 211 16.74 1.66 1.28
N VAL A 212 16.50 2.49 0.27
CA VAL A 212 16.47 3.95 0.42
C VAL A 212 15.22 4.43 1.14
N GLU A 213 14.08 3.82 0.84
CA GLU A 213 12.77 4.26 1.34
C GLU A 213 12.32 3.50 2.59
N TYR A 214 12.95 2.38 2.94
CA TYR A 214 12.56 1.56 4.09
C TYR A 214 13.72 0.92 4.87
N ASN A 215 14.58 0.07 4.28
CA ASN A 215 15.46 -0.81 5.08
C ASN A 215 16.66 -0.11 5.75
N ASN A 216 17.00 1.12 5.34
CA ASN A 216 18.14 1.84 5.91
C ASN A 216 17.88 2.24 7.37
N GLN A 217 18.93 2.20 8.18
CA GLN A 217 18.86 2.49 9.63
C GLN A 217 18.43 3.92 9.98
N ASN A 218 18.49 4.85 9.04
CA ASN A 218 18.05 6.24 9.24
C ASN A 218 16.54 6.42 9.03
N ILE A 219 15.83 5.39 8.59
CA ILE A 219 14.37 5.42 8.46
C ILE A 219 13.76 5.14 9.84
N ASP A 220 12.85 6.02 10.26
CA ASP A 220 12.11 5.85 11.51
C ASP A 220 11.00 4.80 11.34
N HIS A 221 11.16 3.68 12.05
CA HIS A 221 10.20 2.58 12.09
C HIS A 221 9.36 2.55 13.38
N GLY A 222 9.59 3.47 14.32
CA GLY A 222 8.99 3.43 15.66
C GLY A 222 9.20 2.08 16.36
N MET A 223 8.11 1.37 16.64
CA MET A 223 8.10 0.03 17.24
C MET A 223 8.31 -1.11 16.22
N GLY A 224 8.40 -0.81 14.92
CA GLY A 224 8.75 -1.75 13.87
C GLY A 224 7.61 -2.13 12.93
N MET A 225 7.95 -2.94 11.92
CA MET A 225 7.02 -3.45 10.91
C MET A 225 6.02 -4.43 11.52
N ILE A 226 4.72 -4.18 11.34
CA ILE A 226 3.66 -5.10 11.78
C ILE A 226 3.07 -5.92 10.64
N THR A 227 3.04 -5.36 9.42
CA THR A 227 2.64 -6.13 8.23
C THR A 227 3.22 -5.50 6.96
N ALA A 228 3.33 -6.30 5.92
CA ALA A 228 3.60 -5.83 4.57
C ALA A 228 2.86 -6.68 3.52
N MET A 229 2.57 -6.04 2.39
CA MET A 229 2.41 -6.71 1.10
C MET A 229 3.64 -6.34 0.26
N GLU A 230 4.48 -7.32 -0.05
CA GLU A 230 5.65 -7.12 -0.92
C GLU A 230 5.33 -7.52 -2.36
N PHE A 231 6.20 -7.15 -3.33
CA PHE A 231 6.05 -7.60 -4.71
C PHE A 231 5.82 -9.10 -4.82
N ARG A 232 6.54 -9.91 -4.04
CA ARG A 232 6.40 -11.37 -4.05
C ARG A 232 5.00 -11.87 -3.65
N ASP A 233 4.25 -11.09 -2.87
CA ASP A 233 2.91 -11.48 -2.41
C ASP A 233 1.87 -11.41 -3.53
N TYR A 234 1.94 -10.39 -4.39
CA TYR A 234 0.95 -10.15 -5.45
C TYR A 234 1.47 -10.39 -6.86
N GLY A 235 2.78 -10.24 -7.04
CA GLY A 235 3.50 -10.35 -8.30
C GLY A 235 3.71 -11.79 -8.78
N TYR A 236 3.14 -12.77 -8.09
CA TYR A 236 3.21 -14.17 -8.49
C TYR A 236 1.89 -14.90 -8.22
N HIS A 237 1.52 -15.84 -9.08
CA HIS A 237 0.44 -16.80 -8.85
C HIS A 237 0.80 -18.18 -9.41
N GLU A 238 0.15 -19.21 -8.91
CA GLU A 238 0.30 -20.56 -9.43
C GLU A 238 -0.75 -20.82 -10.53
N ALA A 239 -0.31 -21.42 -11.63
CA ALA A 239 -1.17 -21.92 -12.71
C ALA A 239 -0.47 -23.09 -13.40
N ASP A 240 -1.20 -24.19 -13.62
CA ASP A 240 -0.69 -25.39 -14.32
C ASP A 240 0.67 -25.89 -13.77
N ASP A 241 0.75 -26.03 -12.44
CA ASP A 241 1.96 -26.42 -11.68
C ASP A 241 3.20 -25.53 -11.90
N LYS A 242 2.97 -24.30 -12.40
CA LYS A 242 4.01 -23.29 -12.61
C LYS A 242 3.75 -22.05 -11.78
N VAL A 243 4.84 -21.42 -11.36
CA VAL A 243 4.80 -20.07 -10.81
C VAL A 243 4.84 -19.08 -11.96
N ILE A 244 3.81 -18.25 -12.05
CA ILE A 244 3.66 -17.23 -13.08
C ILE A 244 3.82 -15.85 -12.44
N GLU A 245 4.76 -15.06 -12.97
CA GLU A 245 4.99 -13.69 -12.56
C GLU A 245 3.90 -12.76 -13.13
N ASN A 246 3.15 -12.15 -12.22
CA ASN A 246 2.26 -11.03 -12.47
C ASN A 246 3.01 -9.73 -12.19
N THR A 247 2.78 -8.69 -12.97
CA THR A 247 3.46 -7.41 -12.70
C THR A 247 2.64 -6.50 -11.78
N TYR A 248 1.32 -6.70 -11.66
CA TYR A 248 0.42 -5.69 -11.10
C TYR A 248 -0.35 -6.15 -9.87
N GLY A 249 -0.61 -5.19 -8.97
CA GLY A 249 -1.49 -5.36 -7.83
C GLY A 249 -2.25 -4.08 -7.48
N PHE A 250 -3.32 -4.27 -6.72
CA PHE A 250 -4.07 -3.19 -6.08
C PHE A 250 -4.14 -3.50 -4.59
N ALA A 251 -3.90 -2.52 -3.73
CA ALA A 251 -3.99 -2.70 -2.29
C ALA A 251 -4.57 -1.49 -1.58
N PHE A 252 -5.18 -1.73 -0.43
CA PHE A 252 -5.72 -0.71 0.45
C PHE A 252 -5.80 -1.22 1.88
N LEU A 253 -5.89 -0.31 2.85
CA LEU A 253 -6.28 -0.67 4.21
C LEU A 253 -7.75 -0.36 4.44
N LYS A 254 -8.39 -1.18 5.28
CA LYS A 254 -9.74 -0.95 5.79
C LYS A 254 -9.78 -1.20 7.29
N PHE A 255 -10.38 -0.28 8.05
CA PHE A 255 -10.63 -0.50 9.45
C PHE A 255 -11.86 -1.41 9.64
N ASN A 256 -11.69 -2.50 10.37
CA ASN A 256 -12.76 -3.38 10.79
C ASN A 256 -13.29 -2.93 12.15
N GLN A 257 -14.49 -2.34 12.17
CA GLN A 257 -15.08 -1.80 13.39
C GLN A 257 -15.40 -2.87 14.44
N GLU A 258 -15.87 -4.04 14.00
CA GLU A 258 -16.26 -5.13 14.91
C GLU A 258 -15.04 -5.68 15.67
N LYS A 259 -13.94 -5.89 14.95
CA LYS A 259 -12.68 -6.41 15.50
C LYS A 259 -11.74 -5.33 16.01
N LYS A 260 -12.10 -4.05 15.82
CA LYS A 260 -11.29 -2.88 16.17
C LYS A 260 -9.85 -2.98 15.66
N GLN A 261 -9.69 -3.33 14.38
CA GLN A 261 -8.37 -3.55 13.80
C GLN A 261 -8.33 -3.15 12.32
N TRP A 262 -7.18 -2.67 11.87
CA TRP A 262 -6.93 -2.46 10.45
C TRP A 262 -6.73 -3.80 9.72
N GLN A 263 -7.13 -3.84 8.45
CA GLN A 263 -6.98 -4.98 7.57
C GLN A 263 -6.31 -4.51 6.29
N LEU A 264 -5.26 -5.22 5.87
CA LEU A 264 -4.60 -5.04 4.59
C LEU A 264 -5.27 -5.94 3.55
N HIS A 265 -5.82 -5.33 2.51
CA HIS A 265 -6.49 -5.99 1.40
C HIS A 265 -5.69 -5.81 0.13
N TYR A 266 -5.51 -6.87 -0.66
CA TYR A 266 -4.86 -6.74 -1.95
C TYR A 266 -5.29 -7.76 -3.01
N GLN A 267 -5.24 -7.32 -4.26
CA GLN A 267 -5.47 -8.11 -5.46
C GLN A 267 -4.14 -8.40 -6.18
N LYS A 268 -4.02 -9.63 -6.67
CA LYS A 268 -3.08 -9.97 -7.74
C LYS A 268 -3.79 -9.68 -9.06
N ILE A 269 -3.15 -8.99 -10.00
CA ILE A 269 -3.79 -8.65 -11.28
C ILE A 269 -2.89 -9.11 -12.43
N ALA A 270 -3.39 -10.06 -13.22
CA ALA A 270 -2.74 -10.50 -14.44
C ALA A 270 -3.28 -9.69 -15.62
N ALA A 271 -2.36 -9.17 -16.46
CA ALA A 271 -2.67 -8.27 -17.57
C ALA A 271 -3.62 -7.13 -17.19
N ALA A 272 -3.19 -6.31 -16.22
CA ALA A 272 -3.97 -5.20 -15.71
C ALA A 272 -4.44 -4.27 -16.85
N PRO A 273 -5.72 -3.85 -16.85
CA PRO A 273 -6.23 -2.93 -17.84
C PRO A 273 -5.65 -1.54 -17.60
N ASN A 274 -5.67 -0.71 -18.63
CA ASN A 274 -5.27 0.69 -18.54
C ASN A 274 -6.37 1.60 -19.07
N ILE A 275 -6.63 2.71 -18.39
CA ILE A 275 -7.42 3.82 -18.92
C ILE A 275 -6.46 4.89 -19.42
N ILE A 276 -6.55 5.21 -20.70
CA ILE A 276 -5.74 6.22 -21.37
C ILE A 276 -6.31 7.61 -21.05
N ASN A 277 -7.63 7.75 -21.21
CA ASN A 277 -8.36 8.96 -20.87
C ASN A 277 -9.85 8.63 -20.60
N ILE A 278 -10.56 9.60 -20.05
CA ILE A 278 -12.03 9.58 -19.96
C ILE A 278 -12.62 10.80 -20.66
N LYS A 279 -13.76 10.61 -21.29
CA LYS A 279 -14.52 11.65 -21.98
C LYS A 279 -15.93 11.70 -21.41
N THR A 280 -16.37 12.89 -21.02
CA THR A 280 -17.77 13.11 -20.63
C THR A 280 -18.49 13.74 -21.81
N LYS A 281 -19.50 13.06 -22.36
CA LYS A 281 -20.35 13.63 -23.40
C LYS A 281 -21.57 14.24 -22.73
N SER A 282 -21.66 15.56 -22.77
CA SER A 282 -22.90 16.27 -22.43
C SER A 282 -23.95 15.93 -23.48
N SER A 283 -25.13 15.51 -23.03
CA SER A 283 -26.24 15.32 -23.95
C SER A 283 -26.98 16.64 -24.15
N TRP A 284 -27.32 16.92 -25.40
CA TRP A 284 -28.08 18.10 -25.83
C TRP A 284 -29.55 18.09 -25.39
N LEU A 285 -30.07 16.95 -24.93
CA LEU A 285 -31.47 16.80 -24.54
C LEU A 285 -31.62 17.21 -23.06
N PRO A 286 -32.55 18.13 -22.74
CA PRO A 286 -32.86 18.42 -21.34
C PRO A 286 -33.27 17.11 -20.66
N PHE A 287 -32.73 16.85 -19.46
CA PHE A 287 -32.96 15.66 -18.61
C PHE A 287 -32.18 14.37 -18.92
N SER A 288 -31.38 14.32 -19.97
CA SER A 288 -30.53 13.14 -20.22
C SER A 288 -29.24 13.19 -19.40
N LYS A 289 -28.93 12.10 -18.70
CA LYS A 289 -27.70 12.00 -17.91
C LYS A 289 -26.49 12.03 -18.85
N PRO A 290 -25.41 12.78 -18.51
CA PRO A 290 -24.19 12.73 -19.29
C PRO A 290 -23.64 11.31 -19.34
N SER A 291 -23.18 10.88 -20.51
CA SER A 291 -22.49 9.60 -20.65
C SER A 291 -20.99 9.80 -20.43
N ILE A 292 -20.35 8.81 -19.81
CA ILE A 292 -18.91 8.81 -19.60
C ILE A 292 -18.35 7.62 -20.39
N GLU A 293 -17.37 7.89 -21.22
CA GLU A 293 -16.65 6.89 -22.00
C GLU A 293 -15.19 6.87 -21.57
N ALA A 294 -14.57 5.70 -21.56
CA ALA A 294 -13.15 5.53 -21.31
C ALA A 294 -12.47 4.94 -22.53
N ASP A 295 -11.38 5.58 -22.97
CA ASP A 295 -10.45 5.00 -23.92
C ASP A 295 -9.49 4.10 -23.13
N THR A 296 -9.45 2.81 -23.46
CA THR A 296 -8.77 1.79 -22.63
C THR A 296 -7.83 0.91 -23.45
N PHE A 297 -6.77 0.41 -22.82
CA PHE A 297 -6.07 -0.80 -23.25
C PHE A 297 -6.52 -1.97 -22.39
N THR A 298 -7.03 -3.02 -23.05
CA THR A 298 -7.47 -4.24 -22.36
C THR A 298 -6.88 -5.48 -23.01
N PHE A 299 -6.81 -6.53 -22.22
CA PHE A 299 -6.25 -7.83 -22.58
C PHE A 299 -7.32 -8.90 -22.43
N LYS A 300 -7.49 -9.78 -23.42
CA LYS A 300 -8.53 -10.83 -23.37
C LYS A 300 -8.33 -11.81 -22.21
N ASN A 301 -7.08 -12.02 -21.78
CA ASN A 301 -6.71 -12.88 -20.66
C ASN A 301 -6.50 -12.10 -19.34
N MET A 302 -6.99 -10.86 -19.25
CA MET A 302 -7.05 -10.11 -17.99
C MET A 302 -7.82 -10.91 -16.94
N LYS A 303 -7.31 -10.98 -15.71
CA LYS A 303 -7.97 -11.66 -14.59
C LYS A 303 -7.41 -11.22 -13.24
N VAL A 304 -8.16 -11.52 -12.18
CA VAL A 304 -7.70 -11.45 -10.79
C VAL A 304 -7.36 -12.87 -10.33
N PRO A 305 -6.10 -13.34 -10.45
CA PRO A 305 -5.74 -14.70 -10.05
C PRO A 305 -5.76 -14.92 -8.52
N GLY A 306 -5.86 -13.87 -7.72
CA GLY A 306 -5.95 -14.01 -6.28
C GLY A 306 -6.29 -12.71 -5.58
N TYR A 307 -6.92 -12.86 -4.42
CA TYR A 307 -7.19 -11.81 -3.46
C TYR A 307 -6.78 -12.29 -2.08
N SER A 308 -6.31 -11.37 -1.23
CA SER A 308 -5.85 -11.69 0.11
C SER A 308 -6.19 -10.58 1.08
N ARG A 309 -6.42 -10.99 2.33
CA ARG A 309 -6.68 -10.10 3.47
C ARG A 309 -5.78 -10.51 4.62
N LYS A 310 -4.96 -9.58 5.12
CA LYS A 310 -4.13 -9.76 6.32
C LYS A 310 -4.70 -8.88 7.44
N ASN A 311 -4.99 -9.45 8.60
CA ASN A 311 -5.34 -8.66 9.79
C ASN A 311 -4.08 -8.02 10.35
N ILE A 312 -4.17 -6.76 10.77
CA ILE A 312 -3.09 -6.04 11.42
C ILE A 312 -3.34 -6.15 12.92
N ASN A 313 -2.63 -7.08 13.57
CA ASN A 313 -2.73 -7.29 15.01
C ASN A 313 -1.77 -6.31 15.71
N ASN A 314 -2.30 -5.50 16.62
CA ASN A 314 -1.52 -4.51 17.37
C ASN A 314 -0.87 -5.06 18.66
N ASN A 315 -0.85 -6.38 18.84
CA ASN A 315 -0.33 -7.02 20.07
C ASN A 315 1.13 -6.63 20.33
#